data_AF-A0A930X7F4-F1
#
_entry.id   AF-A0A930X7F4-F1
#
_cell.length_a   1.000
_cell.length_b   1.000
_cell.length_c   1.000
_cell.angle_alpha   90.00
_cell.angle_beta   90.00
_cell.angle_gamma   90.00
#
_symmetry.space_group_name_H-M   'P 1'
#
loop_
_entity.id
_entity.type
_entity.pdbx_description
1 polymer ?
#
loop_
_entity_poly.entity_id
_entity_poly.type
_entity_poly.pdbx_seq_one_letter_code
_entity_poly.pdbx_strand_id
1 'polypeptide(L)'
;MDAFDAYPQDPERAFDRLTPAGKEHAFYTLVFEDNWPRQGDYDMNDLVVQFRQKEVLNAQGQVKELYIEGQIVARGAELHNAFAMEFTGVKAEALGDAAIALQGQSATLSAEKNQQYLVLNLLPDASKMAPGTPDCRFFNTQSHCPIQKAADFQFKLAFKNPQLPENMRLNPFIYRKDQRGHEVHLPNYPPTSLADVSLFGQGDDGSNPAQGRYCVTKNNLPWGLYIPDSWDHPEEGKQI
;
A
#
# COMPACT_ATOMS: atom_id res chain seq x y z
N MET A 1 33.15 -11.44 14.00
CA MET A 1 32.28 -12.09 13.01
C MET A 1 31.25 -12.84 13.81
N ASP A 2 30.03 -12.28 13.87
CA ASP A 2 28.90 -12.95 14.50
C ASP A 2 28.39 -14.04 13.53
N ALA A 3 28.12 -15.24 14.02
CA ALA A 3 27.73 -16.38 13.19
C ALA A 3 26.31 -16.24 12.60
N PHE A 4 25.57 -15.19 12.99
CA PHE A 4 24.21 -14.89 12.54
C PHE A 4 24.11 -13.66 11.61
N ASP A 5 25.25 -13.07 11.23
CA ASP A 5 25.30 -11.97 10.27
C ASP A 5 25.09 -12.51 8.84
N ALA A 6 23.98 -12.13 8.21
CA ALA A 6 23.63 -12.51 6.84
C ALA A 6 24.53 -11.81 5.80
N TYR A 7 25.25 -10.76 6.20
CA TYR A 7 26.09 -9.91 5.34
C TYR A 7 27.46 -9.64 6.00
N PRO A 8 28.26 -10.68 6.29
CA PRO A 8 29.44 -10.56 7.14
C PRO A 8 30.61 -9.75 6.56
N GLN A 9 30.44 -9.20 5.35
CA GLN A 9 31.40 -8.35 4.64
C GLN A 9 30.84 -6.96 4.32
N ASP A 10 29.59 -6.65 4.71
CA ASP A 10 28.94 -5.36 4.47
C ASP A 10 28.66 -4.66 5.81
N PRO A 11 29.40 -3.60 6.18
CA PRO A 11 29.19 -2.93 7.46
C PRO A 11 27.83 -2.21 7.57
N GLU A 12 27.09 -2.03 6.46
CA GLU A 12 25.77 -1.39 6.45
C GLU A 12 24.60 -2.38 6.54
N ARG A 13 24.86 -3.69 6.50
CA ARG A 13 23.84 -4.75 6.53
C ARG A 13 24.26 -5.83 7.52
N ALA A 14 23.31 -6.43 8.21
CA ALA A 14 23.59 -7.47 9.20
C ALA A 14 22.49 -8.53 9.25
N PHE A 15 21.22 -8.13 9.21
CA PHE A 15 20.10 -9.04 9.43
C PHE A 15 18.97 -8.81 8.43
N ASP A 16 18.28 -9.89 8.07
CA ASP A 16 17.01 -9.81 7.33
C ASP A 16 15.85 -10.02 8.31
N ARG A 17 14.84 -9.14 8.25
CA ARG A 17 13.57 -9.29 8.97
C ARG A 17 12.44 -9.49 7.96
N LEU A 18 11.85 -10.69 7.97
CA LEU A 18 10.73 -11.07 7.11
C LEU A 18 9.39 -10.80 7.80
N THR A 19 8.42 -10.30 7.04
CA THR A 19 7.04 -10.14 7.48
C THR A 19 6.11 -10.59 6.34
N PRO A 20 5.27 -11.61 6.56
CA PRO A 20 5.01 -12.32 7.82
C PRO A 20 6.20 -13.17 8.31
N ALA A 21 6.45 -13.18 9.62
CA ALA A 21 7.55 -13.98 10.20
C ALA A 21 7.20 -15.48 10.20
N GLY A 22 8.20 -16.34 9.93
CA GLY A 22 8.08 -17.80 10.09
C GLY A 22 7.18 -18.52 9.06
N LYS A 23 6.70 -17.81 8.02
CA LYS A 23 5.94 -18.38 6.91
C LYS A 23 6.49 -17.84 5.59
N GLU A 24 7.52 -18.50 5.04
CA GLU A 24 8.19 -18.03 3.81
C GLU A 24 7.24 -17.83 2.61
N HIS A 25 6.02 -18.38 2.65
CA HIS A 25 5.01 -18.25 1.59
C HIS A 25 3.72 -17.52 2.00
N ALA A 26 3.64 -16.96 3.22
CA ALA A 26 2.44 -16.23 3.63
C ALA A 26 2.45 -14.79 3.10
N PHE A 27 1.26 -14.31 2.77
CA PHE A 27 1.00 -12.93 2.41
C PHE A 27 0.09 -12.29 3.47
N TYR A 28 0.24 -10.98 3.63
CA TYR A 28 -0.79 -10.14 4.22
C TYR A 28 -1.58 -9.48 3.11
N THR A 29 -2.81 -9.07 3.40
CA THR A 29 -3.70 -8.45 2.42
C THR A 29 -4.06 -7.05 2.84
N LEU A 30 -3.93 -6.10 1.92
CA LEU A 30 -4.55 -4.78 1.98
C LEU A 30 -5.77 -4.79 1.07
N VAL A 31 -6.90 -4.33 1.59
CA VAL A 31 -8.11 -4.09 0.79
C VAL A 31 -8.53 -2.64 0.94
N PHE A 32 -9.05 -2.07 -0.14
CA PHE A 32 -9.54 -0.70 -0.18
C PHE A 32 -10.86 -0.63 -0.93
N GLU A 33 -11.68 0.34 -0.53
CA GLU A 33 -12.79 0.95 -1.24
C GLU A 33 -12.35 2.31 -1.78
N ASP A 34 -12.85 2.75 -2.94
CA ASP A 34 -12.40 3.95 -3.64
C ASP A 34 -13.41 5.10 -3.67
N ASN A 35 -14.64 4.82 -3.22
CA ASN A 35 -15.76 5.74 -3.35
C ASN A 35 -15.89 6.73 -2.18
N TRP A 36 -14.90 6.76 -1.28
CA TRP A 36 -14.77 7.78 -0.24
C TRP A 36 -15.03 9.19 -0.84
N PRO A 37 -15.61 10.16 -0.12
CA PRO A 37 -16.17 10.08 1.22
C PRO A 37 -17.57 9.46 1.28
N ARG A 38 -18.05 8.81 0.20
CA ARG A 38 -19.29 8.02 0.23
C ARG A 38 -18.96 6.55 0.47
N GLN A 39 -19.89 5.82 1.05
CA GLN A 39 -19.66 4.42 1.38
C GLN A 39 -19.52 3.54 0.14
N GLY A 40 -20.33 3.74 -0.90
CA GLY A 40 -20.38 2.83 -2.04
C GLY A 40 -21.17 1.55 -1.75
N ASP A 41 -20.86 0.49 -2.48
CA ASP A 41 -21.42 -0.86 -2.33
C ASP A 41 -20.72 -1.72 -1.27
N TYR A 42 -19.53 -1.32 -0.84
CA TYR A 42 -18.90 -1.80 0.39
C TYR A 42 -18.61 -3.32 0.39
N ASP A 43 -18.09 -3.82 -0.72
CA ASP A 43 -17.66 -5.22 -0.89
C ASP A 43 -16.17 -5.44 -0.59
N MET A 44 -15.43 -4.35 -0.34
CA MET A 44 -14.01 -4.27 -0.02
C MET A 44 -13.12 -4.93 -1.07
N ASN A 45 -13.45 -4.78 -2.36
CA ASN A 45 -12.68 -5.37 -3.45
C ASN A 45 -12.18 -4.37 -4.52
N ASP A 46 -12.44 -3.06 -4.37
CA ASP A 46 -12.01 -2.03 -5.35
C ASP A 46 -10.51 -2.09 -5.65
N LEU A 47 -9.70 -2.37 -4.63
CA LEU A 47 -8.32 -2.82 -4.78
C LEU A 47 -7.94 -3.82 -3.68
N VAL A 48 -7.51 -5.02 -4.07
CA VAL A 48 -7.00 -6.06 -3.17
C VAL A 48 -5.54 -6.35 -3.50
N VAL A 49 -4.63 -6.02 -2.58
CA VAL A 49 -3.19 -6.24 -2.72
C VAL A 49 -2.72 -7.24 -1.68
N GLN A 50 -2.20 -8.37 -2.13
CA GLN A 50 -1.44 -9.26 -1.27
C GLN A 50 0.03 -8.87 -1.30
N PHE A 51 0.70 -8.86 -0.15
CA PHE A 51 2.11 -8.50 -0.08
C PHE A 51 2.85 -9.21 1.06
N ARG A 52 4.16 -9.32 0.88
CA ARG A 52 5.13 -9.69 1.91
C ARG A 52 6.29 -8.70 1.84
N GLN A 53 6.95 -8.50 2.97
CA GLN A 53 8.05 -7.57 3.06
C GLN A 53 9.29 -8.18 3.70
N LYS A 54 10.44 -7.68 3.30
CA LYS A 54 11.74 -7.95 3.89
C LYS A 54 12.44 -6.64 4.19
N GLU A 55 12.83 -6.43 5.43
CA GLU A 55 13.72 -5.34 5.83
C GLU A 55 15.14 -5.87 5.96
N VAL A 56 16.11 -5.14 5.43
CA VAL A 56 17.54 -5.37 5.66
C VAL A 56 18.00 -4.37 6.71
N LEU A 57 18.45 -4.90 7.84
CA LEU A 57 18.85 -4.14 9.03
C LEU A 57 20.37 -4.07 9.12
N ASN A 58 20.93 -2.95 9.61
CA ASN A 58 22.33 -2.87 10.00
C ASN A 58 22.58 -3.54 11.37
N ALA A 59 23.85 -3.57 11.82
CA ALA A 59 24.23 -4.17 13.10
C ALA A 59 23.62 -3.48 14.34
N GLN A 60 23.07 -2.27 14.18
CA GLN A 60 22.35 -1.54 15.23
C GLN A 60 20.82 -1.76 15.18
N GLY A 61 20.33 -2.63 14.29
CA GLY A 61 18.90 -2.91 14.14
C GLY A 61 18.12 -1.83 13.38
N GLN A 62 18.80 -0.94 12.65
CA GLN A 62 18.19 0.12 11.83
C GLN A 62 17.97 -0.36 10.40
N VAL A 63 16.84 0.00 9.79
CA VAL A 63 16.47 -0.37 8.43
C VAL A 63 17.33 0.37 7.41
N LYS A 64 18.13 -0.37 6.64
CA LYS A 64 18.89 0.14 5.49
C LYS A 64 18.09 0.00 4.19
N GLU A 65 17.42 -1.13 4.00
CA GLU A 65 16.60 -1.42 2.82
C GLU A 65 15.25 -2.04 3.20
N LEU A 66 14.23 -1.76 2.39
CA LEU A 66 12.93 -2.42 2.43
C LEU A 66 12.63 -2.99 1.05
N TYR A 67 12.24 -4.25 1.03
CA TYR A 67 11.74 -4.95 -0.16
C TYR A 67 10.29 -5.33 0.09
N ILE A 68 9.43 -5.08 -0.90
CA ILE A 68 8.04 -5.55 -0.90
C ILE A 68 7.84 -6.36 -2.17
N GLU A 69 7.36 -7.58 -2.00
CA GLU A 69 6.83 -8.37 -3.09
C GLU A 69 5.32 -8.41 -2.93
N GLY A 70 4.60 -7.95 -3.95
CA GLY A 70 3.15 -7.87 -3.90
C GLY A 70 2.50 -8.29 -5.19
N GLN A 71 1.20 -8.51 -5.11
CA GLN A 71 0.36 -8.88 -6.24
C GLN A 71 -1.01 -8.24 -6.08
N ILE A 72 -1.55 -7.67 -7.17
CA ILE A 72 -2.96 -7.29 -7.22
C ILE A 72 -3.76 -8.56 -7.51
N VAL A 73 -4.56 -9.00 -6.55
CA VAL A 73 -5.39 -10.22 -6.70
C VAL A 73 -6.80 -9.89 -7.18
N ALA A 74 -7.30 -8.69 -6.88
CA ALA A 74 -8.58 -8.18 -7.36
C ALA A 74 -8.59 -6.65 -7.50
N ARG A 75 -9.45 -6.18 -8.41
CA ARG A 75 -9.74 -4.75 -8.65
C ARG A 75 -11.18 -4.60 -9.17
N GLY A 76 -12.11 -4.32 -8.26
CA GLY A 76 -13.53 -4.04 -8.51
C GLY A 76 -13.83 -2.61 -8.97
N ALA A 77 -12.86 -1.71 -8.92
CA ALA A 77 -13.11 -0.30 -9.17
C ALA A 77 -13.50 0.06 -10.63
N GLU A 78 -14.46 0.97 -10.82
CA GLU A 78 -14.57 1.75 -12.05
C GLU A 78 -13.55 2.90 -12.10
N LEU A 79 -13.23 3.49 -10.95
CA LEU A 79 -12.29 4.60 -10.87
C LEU A 79 -10.86 4.10 -11.09
N HIS A 80 -10.06 4.96 -11.72
CA HIS A 80 -8.63 4.72 -11.85
C HIS A 80 -7.95 5.13 -10.56
N ASN A 81 -7.53 4.13 -9.77
CA ASN A 81 -6.83 4.35 -8.51
C ASN A 81 -5.32 4.12 -8.68
N ALA A 82 -4.53 5.01 -8.11
CA ALA A 82 -3.13 4.78 -7.85
C ALA A 82 -2.96 4.13 -6.47
N PHE A 83 -1.87 3.38 -6.29
CA PHE A 83 -1.47 2.81 -5.00
C PHE A 83 -0.11 3.36 -4.60
N ALA A 84 -0.05 3.96 -3.42
CA ALA A 84 1.11 4.67 -2.91
C ALA A 84 1.37 4.31 -1.45
N MET A 85 2.56 4.67 -0.97
CA MET A 85 2.95 4.44 0.40
C MET A 85 3.66 5.67 0.95
N GLU A 86 3.16 6.17 2.07
CA GLU A 86 3.87 7.11 2.90
C GLU A 86 4.70 6.35 3.95
N PHE A 87 5.94 6.76 4.12
CA PHE A 87 6.83 6.32 5.20
C PHE A 87 6.77 7.36 6.31
N THR A 88 5.70 7.35 7.11
CA THR A 88 5.47 8.33 8.17
C THR A 88 6.68 8.37 9.11
N GLY A 89 7.22 9.56 9.33
CA GLY A 89 8.41 9.80 10.16
C GLY A 89 9.74 9.86 9.39
N VAL A 90 9.76 9.41 8.12
CA VAL A 90 10.94 9.49 7.24
C VAL A 90 10.80 10.70 6.33
N LYS A 91 11.86 11.51 6.19
CA LYS A 91 11.89 12.66 5.27
C LYS A 91 12.36 12.26 3.87
N ALA A 92 11.95 13.01 2.85
CA ALA A 92 12.32 12.74 1.45
C ALA A 92 13.84 12.70 1.23
N GLU A 93 14.61 13.48 1.99
CA GLU A 93 16.07 13.55 1.90
C GLU A 93 16.75 12.23 2.30
N ALA A 94 16.09 11.41 3.13
CA ALA A 94 16.59 10.11 3.54
C ALA A 94 16.54 9.07 2.41
N LEU A 95 15.76 9.30 1.35
CA LEU A 95 15.70 8.44 0.17
C LEU A 95 17.09 8.36 -0.48
N GLY A 96 17.64 7.15 -0.56
CA GLY A 96 18.85 6.84 -1.31
C GLY A 96 18.50 6.41 -2.74
N ASP A 97 17.79 5.29 -2.85
CA ASP A 97 17.31 4.74 -4.10
C ASP A 97 15.94 4.09 -3.90
N ALA A 98 15.09 4.12 -4.92
CA ALA A 98 13.85 3.36 -4.94
C ALA A 98 13.53 2.92 -6.36
N ALA A 99 13.03 1.69 -6.49
CA ALA A 99 12.65 1.13 -7.78
C ALA A 99 11.46 0.19 -7.62
N ILE A 100 10.70 0.05 -8.70
CA ILE A 100 9.65 -0.95 -8.81
C ILE A 100 9.82 -1.74 -10.09
N ALA A 101 9.72 -3.06 -10.01
CA ALA A 101 9.68 -3.96 -11.14
C ALA A 101 8.24 -4.47 -11.35
N LEU A 102 7.68 -4.18 -12.52
CA LEU A 102 6.34 -4.57 -12.94
C LEU A 102 6.48 -5.47 -14.16
N GLN A 103 6.02 -6.72 -14.09
CA GLN A 103 6.07 -7.67 -15.21
C GLN A 103 7.46 -7.77 -15.90
N GLY A 104 8.54 -7.67 -15.12
CA GLY A 104 9.92 -7.74 -15.60
C GLY A 104 10.51 -6.42 -16.12
N GLN A 105 9.75 -5.33 -16.14
CA GLN A 105 10.25 -3.98 -16.43
C GLN A 105 10.49 -3.20 -15.14
N SER A 106 11.69 -2.64 -14.98
CA SER A 106 12.06 -1.85 -13.80
C SER A 106 11.94 -0.35 -14.08
N ALA A 107 11.38 0.37 -13.12
CA ALA A 107 11.28 1.83 -13.13
C ALA A 107 11.82 2.40 -11.80
N THR A 108 12.62 3.46 -11.89
CA THR A 108 13.07 4.20 -10.71
C THR A 108 11.92 5.07 -10.17
N LEU A 109 11.76 5.08 -8.86
CA LEU A 109 10.80 5.92 -8.16
C LEU A 109 11.50 7.14 -7.54
N SER A 110 10.77 8.24 -7.43
CA SER A 110 11.24 9.45 -6.78
C SER A 110 10.25 9.89 -5.70
N ALA A 111 10.76 10.55 -4.66
CA ALA A 111 9.93 11.10 -3.61
C ALA A 111 8.92 12.10 -4.19
N GLU A 112 7.65 11.96 -3.83
CA GLU A 112 6.64 12.94 -4.19
C GLU A 112 6.93 14.28 -3.50
N LYS A 113 6.82 15.36 -4.26
CA LYS A 113 7.10 16.72 -3.78
C LYS A 113 5.99 17.22 -2.86
N ASN A 114 6.33 18.21 -2.03
CA ASN A 114 5.39 18.91 -1.14
C ASN A 114 4.75 18.01 -0.09
N GLN A 115 5.48 16.97 0.34
CA GLN A 115 5.05 16.05 1.39
C GLN A 115 5.84 16.29 2.68
N GLN A 116 5.17 16.18 3.82
CA GLN A 116 5.82 16.23 5.13
C GLN A 116 6.76 15.03 5.35
N TYR A 117 6.39 13.87 4.82
CA TYR A 117 7.14 12.62 4.90
C TYR A 117 7.40 12.05 3.50
N LEU A 118 8.29 11.07 3.39
CA LEU A 118 8.57 10.38 2.13
C LEU A 118 7.31 9.67 1.65
N VAL A 119 6.83 10.05 0.48
CA VAL A 119 5.76 9.35 -0.25
C VAL A 119 6.34 8.82 -1.55
N LEU A 120 6.09 7.54 -1.82
CA LEU A 120 6.44 6.88 -3.07
C LEU A 120 5.16 6.37 -3.73
N ASN A 121 4.98 6.73 -5.00
CA ASN A 121 3.91 6.20 -5.82
C ASN A 121 4.37 4.87 -6.42
N LEU A 122 3.83 3.76 -5.92
CA LEU A 122 4.23 2.42 -6.34
C LEU A 122 3.55 2.11 -7.68
N LEU A 123 2.24 2.32 -7.76
CA LEU A 123 1.43 2.01 -8.92
C LEU A 123 0.61 3.24 -9.32
N PRO A 124 1.02 4.00 -10.34
CA PRO A 124 0.30 5.22 -10.74
C PRO A 124 -1.11 4.98 -11.29
N ASP A 125 -1.43 3.75 -11.68
CA ASP A 125 -2.75 3.34 -12.18
C ASP A 125 -2.89 1.81 -12.05
N ALA A 126 -3.63 1.34 -11.05
CA ALA A 126 -3.81 -0.08 -10.77
C ALA A 126 -4.47 -0.83 -11.94
N SER A 127 -5.34 -0.17 -12.72
CA SER A 127 -6.00 -0.78 -13.88
C SER A 127 -5.05 -1.11 -15.03
N LYS A 128 -3.86 -0.49 -15.09
CA LYS A 128 -2.82 -0.88 -16.07
C LYS A 128 -2.18 -2.21 -15.74
N MET A 129 -2.16 -2.59 -14.46
CA MET A 129 -1.61 -3.85 -13.99
C MET A 129 -2.66 -4.96 -13.92
N ALA A 130 -3.86 -4.60 -13.46
CA ALA A 130 -5.01 -5.48 -13.32
C ALA A 130 -6.16 -4.99 -14.23
N PRO A 131 -6.00 -5.10 -15.57
CA PRO A 131 -6.98 -4.59 -16.52
C PRO A 131 -8.24 -5.46 -16.58
N GLY A 132 -9.38 -4.82 -16.80
CA GLY A 132 -10.59 -5.50 -17.26
C GLY A 132 -10.61 -5.66 -18.78
N THR A 133 -11.61 -6.40 -19.26
CA THR A 133 -12.01 -6.48 -20.67
C THR A 133 -13.45 -5.95 -20.82
N PRO A 134 -13.95 -5.72 -22.04
CA PRO A 134 -15.34 -5.27 -22.22
C PRO A 134 -16.40 -6.18 -21.58
N ASP A 135 -16.18 -7.50 -21.59
CA ASP A 135 -17.11 -8.50 -21.02
C ASP A 135 -16.84 -8.78 -19.52
N CYS A 136 -15.63 -8.45 -19.06
CA CYS A 136 -15.14 -8.63 -17.70
C CYS A 136 -14.46 -7.35 -17.23
N ARG A 137 -15.29 -6.34 -16.95
CA ARG A 137 -14.86 -4.96 -16.68
C ARG A 137 -13.91 -4.85 -15.48
N PHE A 138 -14.06 -5.73 -14.51
CA PHE A 138 -13.27 -5.75 -13.30
C PHE A 138 -12.34 -6.96 -13.24
N PHE A 139 -11.25 -6.83 -12.48
CA PHE A 139 -10.24 -7.87 -12.40
C PHE A 139 -10.55 -8.78 -11.22
N ASN A 140 -10.92 -10.04 -11.51
CA ASN A 140 -11.18 -11.09 -10.53
C ASN A 140 -12.32 -10.84 -9.51
N THR A 141 -13.23 -9.89 -9.73
CA THR A 141 -14.39 -9.64 -8.84
C THR A 141 -15.73 -10.09 -9.41
N GLN A 142 -15.78 -10.57 -10.65
CA GLN A 142 -17.03 -10.94 -11.32
C GLN A 142 -17.12 -12.46 -11.51
N SER A 143 -18.14 -13.11 -10.93
CA SER A 143 -18.25 -14.58 -10.92
C SER A 143 -18.44 -15.23 -12.29
N HIS A 144 -18.98 -14.51 -13.28
CA HIS A 144 -19.10 -15.00 -14.66
C HIS A 144 -17.79 -14.92 -15.44
N CYS A 145 -16.77 -14.25 -14.90
CA CYS A 145 -15.49 -14.05 -15.56
C CYS A 145 -14.47 -15.12 -15.18
N PRO A 146 -13.55 -15.49 -16.10
CA PRO A 146 -12.45 -16.36 -15.76
C PRO A 146 -11.51 -15.66 -14.77
N ILE A 147 -11.04 -16.41 -13.77
CA ILE A 147 -10.01 -15.92 -12.84
C ILE A 147 -8.69 -15.79 -13.59
N GLN A 148 -8.12 -14.59 -13.57
CA GLN A 148 -6.82 -14.27 -14.14
C GLN A 148 -5.70 -14.45 -13.10
N LYS A 149 -4.48 -14.73 -13.56
CA LYS A 149 -3.30 -14.74 -12.69
C LYS A 149 -3.10 -13.34 -12.09
N ALA A 150 -2.87 -13.28 -10.77
CA ALA A 150 -2.57 -12.04 -10.07
C ALA A 150 -1.39 -11.27 -10.71
N ALA A 151 -1.45 -9.94 -10.62
CA ALA A 151 -0.47 -9.05 -11.23
C ALA A 151 0.68 -8.74 -10.27
N ASP A 152 1.81 -9.42 -10.47
CA ASP A 152 3.00 -9.34 -9.61
C ASP A 152 3.77 -8.01 -9.75
N PHE A 153 4.24 -7.47 -8.62
CA PHE A 153 5.20 -6.36 -8.55
C PHE A 153 6.26 -6.59 -7.46
N GLN A 154 7.45 -6.02 -7.69
CA GLN A 154 8.54 -6.00 -6.70
C GLN A 154 8.99 -4.57 -6.47
N PHE A 155 8.90 -4.10 -5.24
CA PHE A 155 9.34 -2.78 -4.82
C PHE A 155 10.60 -2.89 -3.97
N LYS A 156 11.57 -2.01 -4.23
CA LYS A 156 12.78 -1.83 -3.44
C LYS A 156 12.90 -0.38 -3.00
N LEU A 157 13.24 -0.17 -1.73
CA LEU A 157 13.65 1.10 -1.15
C LEU A 157 14.97 0.92 -0.42
N ALA A 158 15.91 1.83 -0.66
CA ALA A 158 17.15 1.94 0.09
C ALA A 158 17.29 3.36 0.66
N PHE A 159 17.64 3.45 1.94
CA PHE A 159 17.90 4.73 2.60
C PHE A 159 19.38 5.12 2.47
N LYS A 160 19.65 6.42 2.35
CA LYS A 160 21.03 6.95 2.41
C LYS A 160 21.69 6.55 3.73
N ASN A 161 20.98 6.84 4.83
CA ASN A 161 21.35 6.44 6.18
C ASN A 161 20.29 5.50 6.74
N PRO A 162 20.66 4.43 7.47
CA PRO A 162 19.70 3.54 8.11
C PRO A 162 18.69 4.28 9.01
N GLN A 163 17.43 3.84 8.97
CA GLN A 163 16.32 4.45 9.72
C GLN A 163 15.94 3.59 10.93
N LEU A 164 15.62 4.23 12.06
CA LEU A 164 15.10 3.52 13.24
C LEU A 164 13.68 3.01 12.95
N PRO A 165 13.39 1.70 13.09
CA PRO A 165 12.06 1.14 12.80
C PRO A 165 10.93 1.82 13.58
N GLU A 166 11.16 2.18 14.84
CA GLU A 166 10.17 2.82 15.71
C GLU A 166 9.77 4.23 15.25
N ASN A 167 10.61 4.87 14.44
CA ASN A 167 10.34 6.19 13.86
C ASN A 167 9.71 6.10 12.47
N MET A 168 9.58 4.90 11.90
CA MET A 168 9.07 4.68 10.56
C MET A 168 7.82 3.81 10.60
N ARG A 169 6.67 4.40 10.24
CA ARG A 169 5.43 3.65 10.05
C ARG A 169 5.07 3.61 8.58
N LEU A 170 4.76 2.42 8.07
CA LEU A 170 4.21 2.27 6.72
C LEU A 170 2.74 2.67 6.73
N ASN A 171 2.37 3.60 5.87
CA ASN A 171 1.02 4.11 5.67
C ASN A 171 0.66 3.90 4.19
N PRO A 172 0.21 2.69 3.79
CA PRO A 172 -0.25 2.42 2.45
C PRO A 172 -1.61 3.07 2.21
N PHE A 173 -1.82 3.58 1.00
CA PHE A 173 -3.08 4.24 0.63
C PHE A 173 -3.32 4.16 -0.87
N ILE A 174 -4.57 4.34 -1.26
CA ILE A 174 -4.95 4.59 -2.65
C ILE A 174 -5.33 6.06 -2.83
N TYR A 175 -5.21 6.56 -4.05
CA TYR A 175 -5.78 7.85 -4.41
C TYR A 175 -6.32 7.83 -5.83
N ARG A 176 -7.32 8.66 -6.12
CA ARG A 176 -7.87 8.76 -7.47
C ARG A 176 -6.84 9.38 -8.40
N LYS A 177 -6.46 8.68 -9.46
CA LYS A 177 -5.42 9.10 -10.40
C LYS A 177 -5.63 10.52 -10.93
N ASP A 178 -6.87 10.87 -11.25
CA ASP A 178 -7.22 12.18 -11.81
C ASP A 178 -7.56 13.24 -10.74
N GLN A 179 -7.52 12.87 -9.45
CA GLN A 179 -7.79 13.74 -8.31
C GLN A 179 -6.82 13.42 -7.17
N ARG A 180 -5.55 13.87 -7.29
CA ARG A 180 -4.47 13.49 -6.35
C ARG A 180 -4.83 13.63 -4.87
N GLY A 181 -5.50 14.70 -4.46
CA GLY A 181 -5.87 14.91 -3.05
C GLY A 181 -7.00 14.01 -2.52
N HIS A 182 -7.60 13.20 -3.38
CA HIS A 182 -8.63 12.24 -2.99
C HIS A 182 -7.97 10.93 -2.54
N GLU A 183 -7.61 10.86 -1.27
CA GLU A 183 -6.85 9.75 -0.68
C GLU A 183 -7.74 8.87 0.21
N VAL A 184 -7.54 7.55 0.14
CA VAL A 184 -8.16 6.57 1.04
C VAL A 184 -7.06 5.79 1.75
N HIS A 185 -7.05 5.89 3.07
CA HIS A 185 -6.08 5.27 3.96
C HIS A 185 -6.73 4.16 4.81
N LEU A 186 -5.88 3.38 5.47
CA LEU A 186 -6.31 2.50 6.57
C LEU A 186 -6.97 3.31 7.71
N PRO A 187 -7.86 2.70 8.52
CA PRO A 187 -8.64 3.40 9.53
C PRO A 187 -7.75 4.11 10.54
N ASN A 188 -8.02 5.41 10.73
CA ASN A 188 -7.31 6.31 11.62
C ASN A 188 -5.83 6.56 11.26
N TYR A 189 -5.39 6.13 10.08
CA TYR A 189 -4.11 6.57 9.54
C TYR A 189 -4.28 7.98 8.99
N PRO A 190 -3.43 8.93 9.39
CA PRO A 190 -3.49 10.29 8.85
C PRO A 190 -3.27 10.30 7.34
N PRO A 191 -3.93 11.22 6.63
CA PRO A 191 -3.70 11.49 5.21
C PRO A 191 -2.30 12.07 4.97
N THR A 192 -1.86 12.11 3.71
CA THR A 192 -0.64 12.83 3.34
C THR A 192 -0.86 14.35 3.30
N SER A 193 0.22 15.12 3.07
CA SER A 193 0.14 16.59 2.97
C SER A 193 -0.63 17.09 1.75
N LEU A 194 -0.88 16.23 0.75
CA LEU A 194 -1.61 16.58 -0.47
C LEU A 194 -3.10 16.24 -0.41
N ALA A 195 -3.59 15.60 0.67
CA ALA A 195 -5.00 15.29 0.79
C ALA A 195 -5.88 16.54 0.79
N ASP A 196 -7.03 16.42 0.11
CA ASP A 196 -8.06 17.43 0.11
C ASP A 196 -8.90 17.32 1.39
N VAL A 197 -8.48 18.10 2.39
CA VAL A 197 -9.15 18.15 3.69
C VAL A 197 -10.58 18.68 3.63
N SER A 198 -11.02 19.28 2.51
CA SER A 198 -12.40 19.75 2.35
C SER A 198 -13.40 18.59 2.22
N LEU A 199 -12.92 17.40 1.88
CA LEU A 199 -13.70 16.16 1.79
C LEU A 199 -13.99 15.53 3.16
N PHE A 200 -13.32 15.97 4.23
CA PHE A 200 -13.51 15.41 5.56
C PHE A 200 -14.89 15.76 6.13
N GLY A 201 -15.59 14.76 6.66
CA GLY A 201 -16.96 14.86 7.17
C GLY A 201 -18.05 14.92 6.09
N GLN A 202 -17.67 14.91 4.80
CA GLN A 202 -18.63 14.90 3.69
C GLN A 202 -19.25 13.51 3.52
N GLY A 203 -20.43 13.43 2.91
CA GLY A 203 -21.08 12.14 2.63
C GLY A 203 -21.21 11.28 3.90
N ASP A 204 -20.66 10.07 3.84
CA ASP A 204 -20.65 9.09 4.92
C ASP A 204 -19.40 9.19 5.80
N ASP A 205 -18.38 9.94 5.37
CA ASP A 205 -17.13 10.15 6.10
C ASP A 205 -17.37 10.76 7.47
N GLY A 206 -16.75 10.13 8.46
CA GLY A 206 -16.75 10.55 9.85
C GLY A 206 -15.38 11.04 10.30
N SER A 207 -14.48 11.44 9.39
CA SER A 207 -13.14 11.89 9.76
C SER A 207 -13.20 13.13 10.65
N ASN A 208 -12.41 13.10 11.73
CA ASN A 208 -12.26 14.19 12.69
C ASN A 208 -10.79 14.26 13.12
N PRO A 209 -10.00 15.17 12.52
CA PRO A 209 -8.58 15.31 12.82
C PRO A 209 -8.27 15.56 14.31
N ALA A 210 -9.14 16.30 15.01
CA ALA A 210 -8.97 16.60 16.43
C ALA A 210 -9.09 15.35 17.33
N GLN A 211 -9.67 14.26 16.80
CA GLN A 211 -9.81 12.98 17.48
C GLN A 211 -8.88 11.91 16.89
N GLY A 212 -8.02 12.26 15.92
CA GLY A 212 -7.19 11.29 15.21
C GLY A 212 -8.00 10.29 14.37
N ARG A 213 -9.21 10.68 13.96
CA ARG A 213 -10.15 9.84 13.22
C ARG A 213 -10.07 10.14 11.74
N TYR A 214 -9.81 9.13 10.91
CA TYR A 214 -9.63 9.28 9.46
C TYR A 214 -10.12 8.04 8.72
N CYS A 215 -10.64 8.22 7.50
CA CYS A 215 -11.04 7.15 6.58
C CYS A 215 -11.94 6.09 7.24
N VAL A 216 -12.90 6.56 8.06
CA VAL A 216 -13.95 5.73 8.66
C VAL A 216 -15.28 6.47 8.59
N THR A 217 -16.37 5.76 8.31
CA THR A 217 -17.70 6.35 8.23
C THR A 217 -18.13 6.89 9.59
N LYS A 218 -19.20 7.67 9.64
CA LYS A 218 -19.85 8.10 10.90
C LYS A 218 -20.22 6.93 11.82
N ASN A 219 -20.39 5.73 11.27
CA ASN A 219 -20.72 4.50 11.99
C ASN A 219 -19.52 3.56 12.22
N ASN A 220 -18.28 4.03 12.00
CA ASN A 220 -17.02 3.28 12.19
C ASN A 220 -16.73 2.18 11.16
N LEU A 221 -17.34 2.23 9.98
CA LEU A 221 -16.96 1.33 8.88
C LEU A 221 -15.71 1.90 8.18
N PRO A 222 -14.61 1.13 8.02
CA PRO A 222 -13.40 1.61 7.36
C PRO A 222 -13.51 1.50 5.83
N TRP A 223 -12.81 2.37 5.10
CA TRP A 223 -12.61 2.23 3.64
C TRP A 223 -11.34 1.44 3.27
N GLY A 224 -10.56 0.99 4.26
CA GLY A 224 -9.42 0.12 4.02
C GLY A 224 -9.20 -0.84 5.17
N LEU A 225 -8.72 -2.05 4.90
CA LEU A 225 -8.36 -3.02 5.93
C LEU A 225 -6.97 -3.59 5.67
N TYR A 226 -6.31 -3.92 6.76
CA TYR A 226 -5.09 -4.72 6.76
C TYR A 226 -5.39 -6.05 7.43
N ILE A 227 -5.22 -7.12 6.66
CA ILE A 227 -5.59 -8.48 7.04
C ILE A 227 -4.30 -9.30 7.14
N PRO A 228 -3.96 -9.84 8.33
CA PRO A 228 -2.71 -10.57 8.53
C PRO A 228 -2.76 -12.01 7.98
N ASP A 229 -3.46 -12.20 6.86
CA ASP A 229 -3.61 -13.47 6.13
C ASP A 229 -4.03 -13.20 4.67
N SER A 230 -4.18 -14.26 3.88
CA SER A 230 -4.94 -14.20 2.65
C SER A 230 -6.41 -13.88 2.92
N TRP A 231 -7.04 -13.15 2.01
CA TRP A 231 -8.44 -12.79 2.06
C TRP A 231 -9.15 -13.28 0.80
N ASP A 232 -10.28 -13.96 0.98
CA ASP A 232 -11.21 -14.31 -0.09
C ASP A 232 -12.16 -13.12 -0.29
N HIS A 233 -11.86 -12.27 -1.26
CA HIS A 233 -12.66 -11.08 -1.52
C HIS A 233 -14.04 -11.44 -2.07
N PRO A 234 -15.11 -10.70 -1.70
CA PRO A 234 -16.43 -10.88 -2.29
C PRO A 234 -16.47 -10.55 -3.78
N GLU A 235 -17.54 -11.01 -4.42
CA GLU A 235 -17.88 -10.54 -5.76
C GLU A 235 -18.31 -9.07 -5.74
N GLU A 236 -18.12 -8.41 -6.88
CA GLU A 236 -18.55 -7.05 -7.14
C GLU A 236 -20.01 -6.80 -6.69
N GLY A 237 -20.21 -5.77 -5.87
CA GLY A 237 -21.51 -5.34 -5.37
C GLY A 237 -22.12 -6.25 -4.29
N LYS A 238 -21.38 -7.25 -3.78
CA LYS A 238 -21.80 -8.08 -2.64
C LYS A 238 -21.13 -7.59 -1.36
N GLN A 239 -21.88 -6.77 -0.62
CA GLN A 239 -21.45 -6.21 0.66
C GLN A 239 -20.92 -7.28 1.64
N ILE A 240 -19.82 -6.95 2.35
CA ILE A 240 -19.25 -7.77 3.44
C ILE A 240 -20.05 -7.75 4.74
#